data_AF-A0A7V9M3H5-F1
#
_entry.id   AF-A0A7V9M3H5-F1
#
_cell.length_a   1.000
_cell.length_b   1.000
_cell.length_c   1.000
_cell.angle_alpha   90.00
_cell.angle_beta   90.00
_cell.angle_gamma   90.00
#
_symmetry.space_group_name_H-M   'P 1'
#
loop_
_entity.id
_entity.type
_entity.pdbx_description
1 polymer ?
#
loop_
_entity_poly.entity_id
_entity_poly.type
_entity_poly.pdbx_seq_one_letter_code
_entity_poly.pdbx_strand_id
1 'polypeptide(L)'
;GKEFWDKFVFNSFYPSNMSRYTLIAPAKFKFNSEVINSSLKPVVKENGDSKIYTWEIKDVVPVKNENLMPLIGDIGIVLHISTLKSWADIANWYSDISYQDNANNFELDAAYEEIFKGGINLTDVEKAKHIYNYILSNIRYSSVSFRQSGFVPQSISKVLSTKLGDCKDLSSLFVALAVKAGLEAQLLLVDTRDNGARDMVLPSMEFNHCITLVKLNGKDYYLELTDNNLPFASLPYNLNSALILPVPPYGQKSTATAITTLNAGNRMHDKSIKHINVMVNGKDLKMKVAAKRYGGITSAPGATIMQR
;
A
#
# COMPACT_ATOMS: atom_id res chain seq x y z
N GLY A 1 11.30 19.58 -6.62
CA GLY A 1 12.10 18.37 -6.89
C GLY A 1 13.54 18.53 -6.44
N LYS A 2 13.78 18.58 -5.12
CA LYS A 2 15.13 18.47 -4.52
C LYS A 2 15.28 17.21 -3.67
N GLU A 3 14.21 16.41 -3.58
CA GLU A 3 14.17 15.21 -2.77
C GLU A 3 14.71 14.03 -3.58
N PHE A 4 15.48 13.18 -2.91
CA PHE A 4 16.12 11.99 -3.46
C PHE A 4 16.00 10.87 -2.44
N TRP A 5 15.61 9.69 -2.91
CA TRP A 5 15.67 8.44 -2.15
C TRP A 5 16.11 7.34 -3.11
N ASP A 6 16.79 6.34 -2.58
CA ASP A 6 17.26 5.19 -3.36
C ASP A 6 17.48 3.99 -2.44
N LYS A 7 17.46 2.79 -3.04
CA LYS A 7 17.83 1.55 -2.37
C LYS A 7 18.75 0.70 -3.23
N PHE A 8 19.74 0.07 -2.61
CA PHE A 8 20.71 -0.76 -3.31
C PHE A 8 21.03 -2.02 -2.52
N VAL A 9 20.84 -3.19 -3.13
CA VAL A 9 21.16 -4.50 -2.55
C VAL A 9 22.58 -4.89 -2.95
N PHE A 10 23.47 -5.10 -1.98
CA PHE A 10 24.89 -5.41 -2.26
C PHE A 10 25.13 -6.86 -2.65
N ASN A 11 24.38 -7.81 -2.08
CA ASN A 11 24.56 -9.24 -2.30
C ASN A 11 23.39 -9.82 -3.10
N SER A 12 23.70 -10.69 -4.05
CA SER A 12 22.73 -11.35 -4.91
C SER A 12 22.72 -12.86 -4.66
N PHE A 13 21.94 -13.62 -5.43
CA PHE A 13 21.99 -15.09 -5.40
C PHE A 13 23.24 -15.67 -6.06
N TYR A 14 24.06 -14.83 -6.71
CA TYR A 14 25.30 -15.22 -7.36
C TYR A 14 26.51 -14.54 -6.70
N PRO A 15 27.66 -15.21 -6.64
CA PRO A 15 28.88 -14.60 -6.13
C PRO A 15 29.28 -13.41 -7.01
N SER A 16 29.82 -12.37 -6.39
CA SER A 16 30.34 -11.20 -7.10
C SER A 16 31.67 -10.80 -6.51
N ASN A 17 32.66 -10.51 -7.37
CA ASN A 17 33.97 -10.06 -6.90
C ASN A 17 33.86 -8.72 -6.13
N MET A 18 32.98 -7.83 -6.58
CA MET A 18 32.75 -6.54 -5.95
C MET A 18 31.30 -6.08 -6.19
N SER A 19 30.69 -5.48 -5.17
CA SER A 19 29.46 -4.71 -5.30
C SER A 19 29.67 -3.34 -4.66
N ARG A 20 29.38 -2.27 -5.40
CA ARG A 20 29.68 -0.89 -5.01
C ARG A 20 28.52 0.02 -5.37
N TYR A 21 28.13 0.84 -4.40
CA TYR A 21 27.26 2.00 -4.61
C TYR A 21 28.05 3.28 -4.37
N THR A 22 27.92 4.27 -5.25
CA THR A 22 28.59 5.57 -5.10
C THR A 22 27.62 6.71 -5.32
N LEU A 23 27.48 7.57 -4.31
CA LEU A 23 26.72 8.81 -4.38
C LEU A 23 27.70 9.98 -4.50
N ILE A 24 27.52 10.79 -5.53
CA ILE A 24 28.21 12.08 -5.67
C ILE A 24 27.19 13.17 -5.38
N ALA A 25 27.41 13.97 -4.36
CA ALA A 25 26.49 15.01 -3.93
C ALA A 25 27.22 16.32 -3.60
N PRO A 26 26.59 17.49 -3.75
CA PRO A 26 27.17 18.76 -3.32
C PRO A 26 27.62 18.70 -1.85
N ALA A 27 28.71 19.38 -1.48
CA ALA A 27 29.29 19.26 -0.14
C ALA A 27 28.35 19.65 1.02
N LYS A 28 27.33 20.47 0.74
CA LYS A 28 26.28 20.89 1.69
C LYS A 28 24.99 20.06 1.61
N PHE A 29 24.95 19.04 0.75
CA PHE A 29 23.79 18.18 0.57
C PHE A 29 23.58 17.31 1.81
N LYS A 30 22.38 17.33 2.38
CA LYS A 30 22.02 16.57 3.57
C LYS A 30 21.11 15.41 3.19
N PHE A 31 21.48 14.22 3.62
CA PHE A 31 20.69 13.00 3.46
C PHE A 31 20.96 12.07 4.64
N ASN A 32 20.04 11.15 4.87
CA ASN A 32 20.19 10.01 5.77
C ASN A 32 20.54 8.77 4.95
N SER A 33 21.36 7.89 5.52
CA SER A 33 21.66 6.58 4.94
C SER A 33 21.67 5.51 6.01
N GLU A 34 21.07 4.37 5.72
CA GLU A 34 21.05 3.20 6.58
C GLU A 34 21.39 1.96 5.77
N VAL A 35 22.29 1.12 6.29
CA VAL A 35 22.52 -0.21 5.73
C VAL A 35 21.94 -1.23 6.67
N ILE A 36 20.99 -2.03 6.19
CA ILE A 36 20.42 -3.14 6.96
C ILE A 36 21.23 -4.42 6.76
N ASN A 37 21.21 -5.29 7.77
CA ASN A 37 21.89 -6.60 7.77
C ASN A 37 23.43 -6.53 7.58
N SER A 38 24.02 -5.35 7.80
CA SER A 38 25.47 -5.14 7.79
C SER A 38 25.82 -3.87 8.58
N SER A 39 27.06 -3.78 9.04
CA SER A 39 27.64 -2.56 9.63
C SER A 39 28.34 -1.67 8.60
N LEU A 40 28.22 -1.97 7.29
CA LEU A 40 28.86 -1.24 6.20
C LEU A 40 28.59 0.27 6.28
N LYS A 41 29.67 1.05 6.23
CA LYS A 41 29.65 2.52 6.20
C LYS A 41 30.30 3.04 4.92
N PRO A 42 29.92 4.23 4.43
CA PRO A 42 30.57 4.81 3.27
C PRO A 42 31.99 5.27 3.61
N VAL A 43 32.90 5.12 2.66
CA VAL A 43 34.11 5.93 2.59
C VAL A 43 33.75 7.27 1.94
N VAL A 44 34.09 8.38 2.60
CA VAL A 44 33.78 9.73 2.11
C VAL A 44 35.05 10.41 1.59
N LYS A 45 35.00 10.97 0.38
CA LYS A 45 36.08 11.76 -0.21
C LYS A 45 35.56 13.12 -0.66
N GLU A 46 36.32 14.17 -0.38
CA GLU A 46 36.08 15.49 -0.95
C GLU A 46 36.47 15.49 -2.44
N ASN A 47 35.68 16.19 -3.26
CA ASN A 47 35.88 16.33 -4.70
C ASN A 47 35.41 17.72 -5.15
N GLY A 48 36.26 18.73 -4.98
CA GLY A 48 35.91 20.13 -5.24
C GLY A 48 34.71 20.56 -4.38
N ASP A 49 33.64 21.04 -5.01
CA ASP A 49 32.40 21.46 -4.35
C ASP A 49 31.44 20.29 -4.02
N SER A 50 31.87 19.05 -4.23
CA SER A 50 31.10 17.82 -3.99
C SER A 50 31.80 16.88 -3.03
N LYS A 51 31.04 15.95 -2.45
CA LYS A 51 31.52 14.80 -1.70
C LYS A 51 31.12 13.52 -2.44
N ILE A 52 32.01 12.54 -2.41
CA ILE A 52 31.80 11.20 -2.95
C ILE A 52 31.66 10.26 -1.77
N TYR A 53 30.52 9.57 -1.67
CA TYR A 53 30.23 8.56 -0.67
C TYR A 53 30.24 7.19 -1.35
N THR A 54 31.14 6.30 -0.95
CA THR A 54 31.28 4.97 -1.54
C THR A 54 31.05 3.88 -0.50
N TRP A 55 30.02 3.07 -0.73
CA TRP A 55 29.78 1.81 -0.02
C TRP A 55 30.26 0.67 -0.91
N GLU A 56 31.05 -0.24 -0.38
CA GLU A 56 31.63 -1.34 -1.16
C GLU A 56 31.79 -2.60 -0.33
N ILE A 57 31.49 -3.73 -0.96
CA ILE A 57 31.82 -5.07 -0.47
C ILE A 57 32.63 -5.76 -1.55
N LYS A 58 33.77 -6.34 -1.16
CA LYS A 58 34.57 -7.26 -2.00
C LYS A 58 34.29 -8.70 -1.59
N ASP A 59 34.49 -9.62 -2.53
CA ASP A 59 34.27 -11.06 -2.33
C ASP A 59 32.88 -11.33 -1.74
N VAL A 60 31.86 -10.79 -2.41
CA VAL A 60 30.48 -10.74 -1.90
C VAL A 60 29.93 -12.16 -1.77
N VAL A 61 29.62 -12.55 -0.54
CA VAL A 61 28.98 -13.84 -0.25
C VAL A 61 27.55 -13.84 -0.80
N PRO A 62 27.18 -14.81 -1.65
CA PRO A 62 25.84 -14.88 -2.20
C PRO A 62 24.80 -15.22 -1.13
N VAL A 63 23.60 -14.69 -1.30
CA VAL A 63 22.42 -15.11 -0.53
C VAL A 63 22.01 -16.50 -1.00
N LYS A 64 21.76 -17.42 -0.06
CA LYS A 64 21.25 -18.75 -0.38
C LYS A 64 19.80 -18.64 -0.85
N ASN A 65 19.51 -19.10 -2.06
CA ASN A 65 18.14 -19.16 -2.59
C ASN A 65 17.39 -20.36 -2.02
N GLU A 66 16.27 -20.12 -1.34
CA GLU A 66 15.40 -21.15 -0.77
C GLU A 66 13.94 -20.85 -1.12
N ASN A 67 13.16 -21.89 -1.42
CA ASN A 67 11.73 -21.70 -1.68
C ASN A 67 11.05 -21.08 -0.45
N LEU A 68 10.23 -20.05 -0.69
CA LEU A 68 9.48 -19.33 0.35
C LEU A 68 10.34 -18.54 1.35
N MET A 69 11.62 -18.30 1.05
CA MET A 69 12.43 -17.37 1.82
C MET A 69 11.84 -15.95 1.77
N PRO A 70 12.15 -15.08 2.76
CA PRO A 70 11.82 -13.66 2.68
C PRO A 70 12.45 -13.00 1.43
N LEU A 71 11.90 -11.87 1.02
CA LEU A 71 12.40 -11.11 -0.11
C LEU A 71 13.83 -10.65 0.13
N ILE A 72 14.62 -10.56 -0.94
CA ILE A 72 16.03 -10.17 -0.82
C ILE A 72 16.19 -8.77 -0.21
N GLY A 73 15.19 -7.89 -0.36
CA GLY A 73 15.14 -6.59 0.31
C GLY A 73 15.15 -6.68 1.84
N ASP A 74 14.60 -7.74 2.44
CA ASP A 74 14.51 -7.88 3.90
C ASP A 74 15.76 -8.50 4.55
N ILE A 75 16.41 -9.40 3.81
CA ILE A 75 17.50 -10.25 4.33
C ILE A 75 18.87 -9.95 3.70
N GLY A 76 18.88 -9.26 2.56
CA GLY A 76 20.10 -8.83 1.88
C GLY A 76 20.78 -7.70 2.64
N ILE A 77 22.02 -7.41 2.27
CA ILE A 77 22.71 -6.20 2.72
C ILE A 77 22.19 -5.07 1.84
N VAL A 78 21.27 -4.27 2.37
CA VAL A 78 20.58 -3.23 1.60
C VAL A 78 20.91 -1.86 2.17
N LEU A 79 21.38 -0.97 1.30
CA LEU A 79 21.52 0.45 1.60
C LEU A 79 20.22 1.15 1.23
N HIS A 80 19.69 1.95 2.16
CA HIS A 80 18.63 2.92 1.92
C HIS A 80 19.20 4.31 2.09
N ILE A 81 18.86 5.22 1.18
CA ILE A 81 19.22 6.63 1.22
C ILE A 81 17.94 7.45 1.12
N SER A 82 17.87 8.53 1.89
CA SER A 82 16.79 9.50 1.74
C SER A 82 17.17 10.91 2.19
N THR A 83 16.72 11.92 1.43
CA THR A 83 16.75 13.33 1.84
C THR A 83 15.49 13.75 2.60
N LEU A 84 14.43 12.93 2.56
CA LEU A 84 13.17 13.23 3.23
C LEU A 84 13.37 13.17 4.75
N LYS A 85 12.87 14.18 5.44
CA LYS A 85 13.16 14.38 6.87
C LYS A 85 12.31 13.48 7.75
N SER A 86 11.05 13.26 7.40
CA SER A 86 10.11 12.51 8.23
C SER A 86 8.96 11.92 7.41
N TRP A 87 8.34 10.87 7.97
CA TRP A 87 7.09 10.30 7.45
C TRP A 87 5.92 11.29 7.54
N ALA A 88 5.89 12.12 8.59
CA ALA A 88 4.93 13.20 8.73
C ALA A 88 4.98 14.19 7.55
N ASP A 89 6.16 14.57 7.07
CA ASP A 89 6.29 15.47 5.91
C ASP A 89 5.68 14.86 4.65
N ILE A 90 5.90 13.56 4.42
CA ILE A 90 5.32 12.82 3.28
C ILE A 90 3.80 12.78 3.41
N ALA A 91 3.27 12.42 4.58
CA ALA A 91 1.83 12.34 4.83
C ALA A 91 1.15 13.70 4.68
N ASN A 92 1.76 14.76 5.21
CA ASN A 92 1.26 16.14 5.11
C ASN A 92 1.28 16.64 3.66
N TRP A 93 2.38 16.42 2.94
CA TRP A 93 2.48 16.75 1.53
C TRP A 93 1.44 16.01 0.70
N TYR A 94 1.24 14.71 0.96
CA TYR A 94 0.25 13.89 0.27
C TYR A 94 -1.18 14.37 0.55
N SER A 95 -1.47 14.78 1.79
CA SER A 95 -2.74 15.39 2.19
C SER A 95 -3.03 16.66 1.37
N ASP A 96 -2.04 17.55 1.28
CA ASP A 96 -2.16 18.83 0.56
C ASP A 96 -2.43 18.66 -0.95
N ILE A 97 -1.95 17.57 -1.57
CA ILE A 97 -2.14 17.30 -3.02
C ILE A 97 -3.36 16.42 -3.32
N SER A 98 -3.82 15.63 -2.36
CA SER A 98 -4.88 14.63 -2.57
C SER A 98 -6.25 15.15 -2.20
N TYR A 99 -6.34 15.93 -1.12
CA TYR A 99 -7.60 16.53 -0.71
C TYR A 99 -7.80 17.86 -1.42
N GLN A 100 -8.62 17.85 -2.45
CA GLN A 100 -9.11 19.05 -3.10
C GLN A 100 -10.29 19.63 -2.30
N ASP A 101 -10.48 20.95 -2.36
CA ASP A 101 -11.71 21.56 -1.88
C ASP A 101 -12.88 21.09 -2.77
N ASN A 102 -13.78 20.32 -2.17
CA ASN A 102 -14.94 19.74 -2.84
C ASN A 102 -16.25 20.43 -2.43
N ALA A 103 -16.21 21.56 -1.74
CA ALA A 103 -17.40 22.23 -1.22
C ALA A 103 -18.45 22.57 -2.30
N ASN A 104 -18.03 22.75 -3.56
CA ASN A 104 -18.89 23.07 -4.70
C ASN A 104 -18.78 22.05 -5.85
N ASN A 105 -18.60 20.76 -5.56
CA ASN A 105 -18.46 19.72 -6.57
C ASN A 105 -19.82 19.09 -6.95
N PHE A 106 -20.38 19.51 -8.09
CA PHE A 106 -21.69 19.04 -8.58
C PHE A 106 -21.75 17.52 -8.80
N GLU A 107 -20.70 16.91 -9.37
CA GLU A 107 -20.69 15.46 -9.60
C GLU A 107 -20.68 14.68 -8.28
N LEU A 108 -19.93 15.16 -7.28
CA LEU A 108 -19.90 14.56 -5.95
C LEU A 108 -21.26 14.66 -5.27
N ASP A 109 -21.92 15.81 -5.37
CA ASP A 109 -23.28 16.02 -4.85
C ASP A 109 -24.28 15.09 -5.53
N ALA A 110 -24.25 14.99 -6.86
CA ALA A 110 -25.12 14.09 -7.59
C ALA A 110 -24.92 12.62 -7.21
N ALA A 111 -23.66 12.18 -7.05
CA ALA A 111 -23.33 10.83 -6.59
C ALA A 111 -23.81 10.59 -5.14
N TYR A 112 -23.62 11.56 -4.24
CA TYR A 112 -24.09 11.48 -2.86
C TYR A 112 -25.61 11.34 -2.78
N GLU A 113 -26.34 12.19 -3.51
CA GLU A 113 -27.80 12.10 -3.59
C GLU A 113 -28.24 10.77 -4.17
N GLU A 114 -27.54 10.24 -5.19
CA GLU A 114 -27.81 8.91 -5.74
C GLU A 114 -27.65 7.77 -4.73
N ILE A 115 -26.57 7.79 -3.95
CA ILE A 115 -26.27 6.79 -2.93
C ILE A 115 -27.33 6.81 -1.82
N PHE A 116 -27.84 7.99 -1.47
CA PHE A 116 -28.73 8.19 -0.32
C PHE A 116 -30.15 8.63 -0.68
N LYS A 117 -30.63 8.34 -1.92
CA LYS A 117 -32.02 8.63 -2.35
C LYS A 117 -33.11 8.10 -1.39
N GLY A 118 -32.82 7.00 -0.69
CA GLY A 118 -33.71 6.39 0.31
C GLY A 118 -33.64 7.01 1.71
N GLY A 119 -32.85 8.07 1.90
CA GLY A 119 -32.60 8.74 3.18
C GLY A 119 -31.27 8.38 3.81
N ILE A 120 -30.74 9.31 4.63
CA ILE A 120 -29.44 9.21 5.31
C ILE A 120 -29.54 8.65 6.74
N ASN A 121 -30.74 8.33 7.21
CA ASN A 121 -30.98 7.78 8.56
C ASN A 121 -30.57 6.29 8.62
N LEU A 122 -29.27 6.07 8.47
CA LEU A 122 -28.58 4.80 8.41
C LEU A 122 -27.47 4.80 9.45
N THR A 123 -27.08 3.61 9.92
CA THR A 123 -25.88 3.46 10.73
C THR A 123 -24.62 3.83 9.94
N ASP A 124 -23.54 4.21 10.62
CA ASP A 124 -22.27 4.55 9.96
C ASP A 124 -21.74 3.42 9.07
N VAL A 125 -21.93 2.17 9.51
CA VAL A 125 -21.56 0.98 8.75
C VAL A 125 -22.38 0.84 7.46
N GLU A 126 -23.69 1.11 7.52
CA GLU A 126 -24.56 1.08 6.33
C GLU A 126 -24.19 2.19 5.34
N LYS A 127 -23.92 3.41 5.82
CA LYS A 127 -23.43 4.50 4.98
C LYS A 127 -22.13 4.13 4.27
N ALA A 128 -21.15 3.61 5.00
CA ALA A 128 -19.87 3.17 4.43
C ALA A 128 -20.06 2.06 3.38
N LYS A 129 -20.94 1.09 3.63
CA LYS A 129 -21.27 0.02 2.68
C LYS A 129 -21.97 0.53 1.42
N HIS A 130 -22.90 1.48 1.55
CA HIS A 130 -23.59 2.07 0.40
C HIS A 130 -22.59 2.80 -0.51
N ILE A 131 -21.68 3.60 0.07
CA ILE A 131 -20.60 4.28 -0.66
C ILE A 131 -19.69 3.25 -1.34
N TYR A 132 -19.24 2.24 -0.59
CA TYR A 132 -18.38 1.16 -1.10
C TYR A 132 -19.00 0.47 -2.32
N ASN A 133 -20.25 0.01 -2.17
CA ASN A 133 -20.97 -0.70 -3.22
C ASN A 133 -21.23 0.18 -4.45
N TYR A 134 -21.54 1.46 -4.25
CA TYR A 134 -21.72 2.40 -5.35
C TYR A 134 -20.44 2.53 -6.17
N ILE A 135 -19.29 2.73 -5.52
CA ILE A 135 -17.99 2.86 -6.22
C ILE A 135 -17.68 1.59 -7.01
N LEU A 136 -17.76 0.41 -6.38
CA LEU A 136 -17.46 -0.86 -7.04
C LEU A 136 -18.41 -1.20 -8.20
N SER A 137 -19.66 -0.74 -8.12
CA SER A 137 -20.67 -1.02 -9.15
C SER A 137 -20.58 -0.05 -10.34
N ASN A 138 -20.15 1.18 -10.10
CA ASN A 138 -20.23 2.26 -11.09
C ASN A 138 -18.89 2.66 -11.70
N ILE A 139 -17.77 2.32 -11.07
CA ILE A 139 -16.45 2.83 -11.47
C ILE A 139 -15.52 1.65 -11.70
N ARG A 140 -14.83 1.64 -12.84
CA ARG A 140 -13.87 0.60 -13.17
C ARG A 140 -12.45 1.02 -12.79
N TYR A 141 -11.77 0.11 -12.10
CA TYR A 141 -10.35 0.24 -11.85
C TYR A 141 -9.55 0.24 -13.15
N SER A 142 -8.59 1.16 -13.29
CA SER A 142 -7.71 1.24 -14.43
C SER A 142 -6.33 1.74 -14.01
N SER A 143 -5.36 0.82 -13.91
CA SER A 143 -3.96 1.13 -13.62
C SER A 143 -3.25 1.65 -14.87
N VAL A 144 -3.52 2.89 -15.27
CA VAL A 144 -2.80 3.53 -16.39
C VAL A 144 -1.65 4.36 -15.82
N SER A 145 -0.44 3.81 -15.87
CA SER A 145 0.82 4.45 -15.45
C SER A 145 1.11 5.80 -16.15
N PHE A 146 0.40 6.12 -17.24
CA PHE A 146 0.63 7.30 -18.08
C PHE A 146 -0.27 8.51 -17.76
N ARG A 147 -1.30 8.39 -16.90
CA ARG A 147 -2.35 9.43 -16.82
C ARG A 147 -2.15 10.57 -15.81
N GLN A 148 -1.23 10.48 -14.86
CA GLN A 148 -0.84 11.61 -13.99
C GLN A 148 0.43 11.25 -13.19
N SER A 149 1.24 12.25 -12.83
CA SER A 149 2.43 12.10 -11.98
C SER A 149 2.11 11.21 -10.76
N GLY A 150 2.86 10.12 -10.57
CA GLY A 150 2.55 8.92 -9.80
C GLY A 150 2.08 9.03 -8.33
N PHE A 151 1.78 10.23 -7.83
CA PHE A 151 1.31 10.50 -6.47
C PHE A 151 -0.03 11.23 -6.40
N VAL A 152 -0.40 12.05 -7.40
CA VAL A 152 -1.57 12.95 -7.31
C VAL A 152 -2.83 12.24 -7.83
N PRO A 153 -3.91 12.15 -7.05
CA PRO A 153 -5.20 11.63 -7.54
C PRO A 153 -5.81 12.51 -8.62
N GLN A 154 -6.57 11.89 -9.53
CA GLN A 154 -7.48 12.62 -10.41
C GLN A 154 -8.54 13.37 -9.59
N SER A 155 -9.00 14.52 -10.11
CA SER A 155 -10.13 15.23 -9.51
C SER A 155 -11.37 14.33 -9.46
N ILE A 156 -12.15 14.44 -8.39
CA ILE A 156 -13.37 13.64 -8.18
C ILE A 156 -14.35 13.71 -9.35
N SER A 157 -14.57 14.92 -9.90
CA SER A 157 -15.44 15.12 -11.07
C SER A 157 -14.97 14.31 -12.28
N LYS A 158 -13.65 14.14 -12.46
CA LYS A 158 -13.08 13.33 -13.54
C LYS A 158 -13.33 11.84 -13.32
N VAL A 159 -13.14 11.35 -12.10
CA VAL A 159 -13.41 9.95 -11.75
C VAL A 159 -14.89 9.62 -11.96
N LEU A 160 -15.79 10.49 -11.50
CA LEU A 160 -17.23 10.29 -11.61
C LEU A 160 -17.78 10.44 -13.03
N SER A 161 -17.22 11.35 -13.85
CA SER A 161 -17.63 11.53 -15.25
C SER A 161 -17.09 10.45 -16.17
N THR A 162 -15.85 10.02 -15.97
CA THR A 162 -15.23 8.98 -16.81
C THR A 162 -15.54 7.56 -16.36
N LYS A 163 -16.01 7.38 -15.12
CA LYS A 163 -16.21 6.08 -14.48
C LYS A 163 -14.94 5.21 -14.49
N LEU A 164 -13.77 5.85 -14.42
CA LEU A 164 -12.45 5.23 -14.43
C LEU A 164 -11.57 5.87 -13.37
N GLY A 165 -10.79 5.06 -12.65
CA GLY A 165 -9.80 5.55 -11.67
C GLY A 165 -8.82 4.45 -11.24
N ASP A 166 -7.68 4.84 -10.70
CA ASP A 166 -6.75 3.92 -10.02
C ASP A 166 -6.91 3.93 -8.49
N CYS A 167 -5.98 3.34 -7.74
CA CYS A 167 -6.12 3.07 -6.31
C CYS A 167 -6.36 4.34 -5.47
N LYS A 168 -5.59 5.39 -5.73
CA LYS A 168 -5.73 6.69 -5.07
C LYS A 168 -6.98 7.44 -5.52
N ASP A 169 -7.42 7.26 -6.77
CA ASP A 169 -8.63 7.90 -7.29
C ASP A 169 -9.89 7.36 -6.60
N LEU A 170 -10.01 6.03 -6.54
CA LEU A 170 -11.16 5.37 -5.91
C LEU A 170 -11.18 5.61 -4.39
N SER A 171 -10.01 5.54 -3.74
CA SER A 171 -9.87 5.84 -2.32
C SER A 171 -10.21 7.30 -2.00
N SER A 172 -9.77 8.25 -2.82
CA SER A 172 -10.08 9.67 -2.62
C SER A 172 -11.57 9.95 -2.79
N LEU A 173 -12.22 9.32 -3.78
CA LEU A 173 -13.66 9.40 -3.95
C LEU A 173 -14.42 8.83 -2.75
N PHE A 174 -14.01 7.67 -2.23
CA PHE A 174 -14.62 7.10 -1.03
C PHE A 174 -14.49 8.07 0.14
N VAL A 175 -13.29 8.60 0.41
CA VAL A 175 -13.07 9.53 1.53
C VAL A 175 -13.95 10.76 1.40
N ALA A 176 -14.07 11.35 0.21
CA ALA A 176 -14.92 12.52 -0.01
C ALA A 176 -16.41 12.24 0.24
N LEU A 177 -16.93 11.12 -0.27
CA LEU A 177 -18.32 10.70 -0.02
C LEU A 177 -18.56 10.36 1.46
N ALA A 178 -17.58 9.71 2.11
CA ALA A 178 -17.65 9.34 3.52
C ALA A 178 -17.66 10.57 4.43
N VAL A 179 -16.76 11.53 4.20
CA VAL A 179 -16.74 12.82 4.92
C VAL A 179 -18.05 13.57 4.71
N LYS A 180 -18.58 13.63 3.47
CA LYS A 180 -19.90 14.22 3.19
C LYS A 180 -21.05 13.50 3.91
N ALA A 181 -20.91 12.20 4.18
CA ALA A 181 -21.87 11.41 4.96
C ALA A 181 -21.68 11.51 6.49
N GLY A 182 -20.72 12.33 6.95
CA GLY A 182 -20.39 12.52 8.37
C GLY A 182 -19.50 11.43 8.97
N LEU A 183 -18.80 10.64 8.14
CA LEU A 183 -17.89 9.58 8.58
C LEU A 183 -16.44 10.10 8.68
N GLU A 184 -15.71 9.62 9.69
CA GLU A 184 -14.27 9.81 9.78
C GLU A 184 -13.56 8.86 8.82
N ALA A 185 -13.03 9.39 7.71
CA ALA A 185 -12.29 8.62 6.73
C ALA A 185 -11.03 9.36 6.28
N GLN A 186 -9.98 8.59 5.95
CA GLN A 186 -8.71 9.12 5.47
C GLN A 186 -8.02 8.17 4.50
N LEU A 187 -7.13 8.70 3.68
CA LEU A 187 -6.31 7.91 2.76
C LEU A 187 -5.23 7.17 3.55
N LEU A 188 -4.88 5.99 3.09
CA LEU A 188 -3.80 5.19 3.63
C LEU A 188 -2.86 4.82 2.50
N LEU A 189 -1.64 5.35 2.54
CA LEU A 189 -0.58 4.92 1.64
C LEU A 189 -0.08 3.55 2.08
N VAL A 190 0.14 2.67 1.13
CA VAL A 190 0.53 1.28 1.38
C VAL A 190 1.75 0.92 0.56
N ASP A 191 2.69 0.28 1.22
CA ASP A 191 3.75 -0.50 0.60
C ASP A 191 3.45 -1.97 0.86
N THR A 192 3.04 -2.66 -0.20
CA THR A 192 2.44 -3.98 -0.10
C THR A 192 3.45 -5.01 0.39
N ARG A 193 2.96 -6.06 1.03
CA ARG A 193 3.77 -7.11 1.68
C ARG A 193 4.76 -7.78 0.70
N ASP A 194 4.46 -7.79 -0.59
CA ASP A 194 5.31 -8.32 -1.66
C ASP A 194 6.54 -7.47 -2.00
N ASN A 195 6.70 -6.28 -1.41
CA ASN A 195 7.95 -5.51 -1.46
C ASN A 195 8.89 -5.86 -0.28
N GLY A 196 8.35 -6.32 0.85
CA GLY A 196 9.11 -6.73 2.03
C GLY A 196 8.69 -5.99 3.29
N ALA A 197 9.01 -6.54 4.45
CA ALA A 197 8.70 -5.90 5.74
C ALA A 197 9.66 -4.74 6.07
N ARG A 198 10.79 -4.63 5.36
CA ARG A 198 11.85 -3.65 5.57
C ARG A 198 12.19 -2.89 4.29
N ASP A 199 11.28 -2.84 3.31
CA ASP A 199 11.53 -2.16 2.03
C ASP A 199 11.75 -0.65 2.21
N MET A 200 11.15 -0.06 3.26
CA MET A 200 11.25 1.37 3.55
C MET A 200 11.66 1.65 5.01
N VAL A 201 12.95 1.51 5.33
CA VAL A 201 13.48 1.84 6.67
C VAL A 201 13.70 3.34 6.89
N LEU A 202 13.90 4.10 5.82
CA LEU A 202 13.99 5.56 5.82
C LEU A 202 12.77 6.17 5.10
N PRO A 203 12.36 7.41 5.44
CA PRO A 203 11.29 8.10 4.73
C PRO A 203 11.49 8.09 3.22
N SER A 204 10.58 7.48 2.46
CA SER A 204 10.59 7.46 0.99
C SER A 204 9.17 7.52 0.45
N MET A 205 9.01 7.91 -0.82
CA MET A 205 7.70 7.91 -1.49
C MET A 205 7.50 6.63 -2.31
N GLU A 206 7.99 5.48 -1.83
CA GLU A 206 7.93 4.20 -2.56
C GLU A 206 6.65 3.40 -2.31
N PHE A 207 5.63 4.00 -1.68
CA PHE A 207 4.31 3.40 -1.57
C PHE A 207 3.75 3.03 -2.95
N ASN A 208 3.46 1.75 -3.16
CA ASN A 208 2.97 1.23 -4.43
C ASN A 208 1.44 1.10 -4.50
N HIS A 209 0.73 1.40 -3.41
CA HIS A 209 -0.72 1.30 -3.36
C HIS A 209 -1.36 2.33 -2.41
N CYS A 210 -2.68 2.54 -2.56
CA CYS A 210 -3.46 3.45 -1.72
C CYS A 210 -4.85 2.88 -1.45
N ILE A 211 -5.23 2.80 -0.18
CA ILE A 211 -6.53 2.33 0.28
C ILE A 211 -7.19 3.37 1.21
N THR A 212 -8.37 3.06 1.74
CA THR A 212 -9.04 3.93 2.71
C THR A 212 -9.05 3.33 4.11
N LEU A 213 -8.81 4.17 5.12
CA LEU A 213 -9.12 3.90 6.52
C LEU A 213 -10.38 4.67 6.90
N VAL A 214 -11.42 3.97 7.38
CA VAL A 214 -12.64 4.58 7.91
C VAL A 214 -12.90 4.12 9.34
N LYS A 215 -13.27 5.05 10.22
CA LYS A 215 -13.62 4.75 11.61
C LYS A 215 -15.12 4.61 11.73
N LEU A 216 -15.58 3.42 12.14
CA LEU A 216 -17.00 3.09 12.27
C LEU A 216 -17.24 2.55 13.68
N ASN A 217 -18.15 3.17 14.44
CA ASN A 217 -18.44 2.78 15.83
C ASN A 217 -17.16 2.68 16.70
N GLY A 218 -16.23 3.63 16.53
CA GLY A 218 -14.96 3.68 17.26
C GLY A 218 -13.90 2.66 16.81
N LYS A 219 -14.15 1.91 15.73
CA LYS A 219 -13.26 0.86 15.21
C LYS A 219 -12.72 1.20 13.84
N ASP A 220 -11.47 0.84 13.58
CA ASP A 220 -10.80 1.05 12.30
C ASP A 220 -11.17 -0.04 11.29
N TYR A 221 -11.61 0.38 10.11
CA TYR A 221 -11.89 -0.48 8.96
C TYR A 221 -11.03 -0.05 7.76
N TYR A 222 -10.32 -1.02 7.18
CA TYR A 222 -9.51 -0.83 5.98
C TYR A 222 -10.33 -1.27 4.78
N LEU A 223 -10.46 -0.40 3.78
CA LEU A 223 -11.28 -0.63 2.60
C LEU A 223 -10.41 -0.61 1.34
N GLU A 224 -10.35 -1.77 0.68
CA GLU A 224 -9.75 -1.95 -0.63
C GLU A 224 -10.84 -1.80 -1.72
N LEU A 225 -10.61 -0.91 -2.68
CA LEU A 225 -11.57 -0.46 -3.68
C LEU A 225 -11.16 -0.84 -5.11
N THR A 226 -9.99 -1.47 -5.32
CA THR A 226 -9.47 -1.81 -6.65
C THR A 226 -9.85 -3.20 -7.15
N ASP A 227 -10.58 -3.99 -6.34
CA ASP A 227 -11.17 -5.26 -6.76
C ASP A 227 -12.69 -5.20 -6.56
N ASN A 228 -13.42 -5.13 -7.68
CA ASN A 228 -14.89 -5.02 -7.69
C ASN A 228 -15.60 -6.25 -7.11
N ASN A 229 -14.90 -7.36 -6.89
CA ASN A 229 -15.47 -8.58 -6.30
C ASN A 229 -15.10 -8.74 -4.81
N LEU A 230 -14.32 -7.82 -4.25
CA LEU A 230 -13.89 -7.89 -2.87
C LEU A 230 -15.04 -7.50 -1.94
N PRO A 231 -15.37 -8.32 -0.93
CA PRO A 231 -16.34 -7.94 0.09
C PRO A 231 -15.86 -6.74 0.91
N PHE A 232 -16.83 -5.95 1.40
CA PHE A 232 -16.59 -4.83 2.31
C PHE A 232 -15.71 -5.22 3.51
N ALA A 233 -14.70 -4.38 3.80
CA ALA A 233 -13.74 -4.56 4.89
C ALA A 233 -12.91 -5.85 4.85
N SER A 234 -12.84 -6.48 3.67
CA SER A 234 -11.89 -7.55 3.43
C SER A 234 -10.67 -7.04 2.66
N LEU A 235 -9.55 -7.75 2.78
CA LEU A 235 -8.29 -7.39 2.17
C LEU A 235 -7.67 -8.59 1.45
N PRO A 236 -7.03 -8.39 0.29
CA PRO A 236 -6.19 -9.40 -0.34
C PRO A 236 -4.94 -9.68 0.50
N TYR A 237 -4.31 -10.83 0.23
CA TYR A 237 -3.18 -11.33 1.01
C TYR A 237 -1.99 -10.36 1.07
N ASN A 238 -1.71 -9.64 -0.02
CA ASN A 238 -0.59 -8.71 -0.11
C ASN A 238 -0.76 -7.44 0.74
N LEU A 239 -1.95 -7.16 1.29
CA LEU A 239 -2.16 -6.07 2.25
C LEU A 239 -2.01 -6.53 3.70
N ASN A 240 -1.96 -7.83 3.95
CA ASN A 240 -1.84 -8.34 5.31
C ASN A 240 -0.45 -7.99 5.88
N SER A 241 -0.41 -7.23 6.97
CA SER A 241 0.84 -6.71 7.55
C SER A 241 1.70 -5.87 6.59
N ALA A 242 1.11 -5.33 5.52
CA ALA A 242 1.77 -4.37 4.65
C ALA A 242 2.17 -3.11 5.42
N LEU A 243 3.21 -2.41 4.96
CA LEU A 243 3.64 -1.16 5.57
C LEU A 243 2.65 -0.05 5.17
N ILE A 244 2.28 0.80 6.13
CA ILE A 244 1.24 1.82 5.95
C ILE A 244 1.62 3.17 6.53
N LEU A 245 1.14 4.22 5.87
CA LEU A 245 1.23 5.61 6.32
C LEU A 245 -0.14 6.29 6.19
N PRO A 246 -0.82 6.58 7.32
CA PRO A 246 -2.06 7.35 7.31
C PRO A 246 -1.83 8.78 6.84
N VAL A 247 -2.64 9.22 5.89
CA VAL A 247 -2.64 10.60 5.39
C VAL A 247 -3.64 11.38 6.23
N PRO A 248 -3.23 12.46 6.92
CA PRO A 248 -4.13 13.21 7.78
C PRO A 248 -5.24 13.87 6.96
N PRO A 249 -6.49 13.94 7.46
CA PRO A 249 -7.56 14.70 6.80
C PRO A 249 -7.16 16.15 6.50
N TYR A 250 -7.79 16.76 5.50
CA TYR A 250 -7.50 18.14 5.11
C TYR A 250 -7.56 19.11 6.30
N GLY A 251 -6.56 19.99 6.42
CA GLY A 251 -6.42 20.93 7.53
C GLY A 251 -5.85 20.34 8.83
N GLN A 252 -5.70 19.01 8.93
CA GLN A 252 -4.97 18.37 10.02
C GLN A 252 -3.50 18.13 9.63
N LYS A 253 -2.66 17.85 10.62
CA LYS A 253 -1.25 17.52 10.39
C LYS A 253 -0.90 16.18 11.04
N SER A 254 -0.16 15.36 10.31
CA SER A 254 0.41 14.12 10.78
C SER A 254 1.60 14.41 11.71
N THR A 255 1.74 13.59 12.73
CA THR A 255 2.90 13.53 13.63
C THR A 255 3.63 12.19 13.51
N ALA A 256 3.43 11.46 12.41
CA ALA A 256 4.01 10.14 12.20
C ALA A 256 5.55 10.21 12.21
N THR A 257 6.16 9.50 13.15
CA THR A 257 7.61 9.32 13.25
C THR A 257 8.10 8.03 12.59
N ALA A 258 7.19 7.09 12.31
CA ALA A 258 7.44 5.83 11.64
C ALA A 258 6.20 5.41 10.82
N ILE A 259 6.42 4.58 9.80
CA ILE A 259 5.36 3.76 9.20
C ILE A 259 5.03 2.59 10.12
N THR A 260 3.81 2.08 10.03
CA THR A 260 3.34 0.93 10.83
C THR A 260 2.91 -0.20 9.91
N THR A 261 2.57 -1.35 10.47
CA THR A 261 2.01 -2.47 9.69
C THR A 261 0.49 -2.47 9.77
N LEU A 262 -0.18 -2.73 8.65
CA LEU A 262 -1.61 -2.89 8.59
C LEU A 262 -2.08 -4.04 9.47
N ASN A 263 -3.06 -3.77 10.34
CA ASN A 263 -3.72 -4.77 11.17
C ASN A 263 -5.25 -4.66 11.03
N ALA A 264 -5.83 -5.51 10.18
CA ALA A 264 -7.28 -5.56 9.93
C ALA A 264 -8.03 -6.38 11.00
N GLY A 265 -7.95 -5.96 12.26
CA GLY A 265 -8.59 -6.66 13.39
C GLY A 265 -10.12 -6.72 13.32
N ASN A 266 -10.75 -5.79 12.60
CA ASN A 266 -12.22 -5.68 12.51
C ASN A 266 -12.82 -6.34 11.26
N ARG A 267 -12.03 -7.10 10.50
CA ARG A 267 -12.52 -7.84 9.32
C ARG A 267 -13.37 -9.04 9.74
N MET A 268 -14.28 -9.47 8.87
CA MET A 268 -14.96 -10.75 9.04
C MET A 268 -13.92 -11.89 8.89
N HIS A 269 -13.89 -12.83 9.84
CA HIS A 269 -12.99 -13.97 9.75
C HIS A 269 -13.52 -15.03 8.77
N ASP A 270 -12.65 -15.48 7.89
CA ASP A 270 -12.93 -16.62 7.02
C ASP A 270 -12.90 -17.92 7.82
N LYS A 271 -13.94 -18.74 7.66
CA LYS A 271 -14.02 -20.07 8.25
C LYS A 271 -14.25 -21.10 7.14
N SER A 272 -13.26 -21.94 6.89
CA SER A 272 -13.38 -23.08 5.97
C SER A 272 -13.41 -24.39 6.75
N ILE A 273 -14.52 -25.10 6.71
CA ILE A 273 -14.68 -26.45 7.26
C ILE A 273 -14.54 -27.45 6.11
N LYS A 274 -13.50 -28.28 6.12
CA LYS A 274 -13.29 -29.34 5.12
C LYS A 274 -13.50 -30.71 5.79
N HIS A 275 -14.40 -31.52 5.25
CA HIS A 275 -14.56 -32.93 5.59
C HIS A 275 -13.91 -33.77 4.48
N ILE A 276 -12.85 -34.50 4.84
CA ILE A 276 -12.12 -35.38 3.92
C ILE A 276 -12.39 -36.81 4.35
N ASN A 277 -13.14 -37.55 3.54
CA ASN A 277 -13.35 -38.98 3.73
C ASN A 277 -12.37 -39.74 2.84
N VAL A 278 -11.45 -40.47 3.44
CA VAL A 278 -10.50 -41.34 2.75
C VAL A 278 -10.92 -42.79 2.98
N MET A 279 -11.09 -43.54 1.90
CA MET A 279 -11.36 -44.97 1.91
C MET A 279 -10.23 -45.69 1.19
N VAL A 280 -9.63 -46.68 1.86
CA VAL A 280 -8.61 -47.55 1.27
C VAL A 280 -9.23 -48.91 1.01
N ASN A 281 -9.11 -49.43 -0.21
CA ASN A 281 -9.58 -50.77 -0.56
C ASN A 281 -8.48 -51.52 -1.33
N GLY A 282 -7.77 -52.43 -0.65
CA GLY A 282 -6.61 -53.10 -1.22
C GLY A 282 -5.50 -52.11 -1.59
N LYS A 283 -5.22 -51.98 -2.90
CA LYS A 283 -4.25 -51.01 -3.45
C LYS A 283 -4.89 -49.68 -3.88
N ASP A 284 -6.22 -49.55 -3.78
CA ASP A 284 -6.95 -48.36 -4.21
C ASP A 284 -7.17 -47.39 -3.05
N LEU A 285 -7.02 -46.09 -3.34
CA LEU A 285 -7.35 -45.00 -2.44
C LEU A 285 -8.44 -44.12 -3.07
N LYS A 286 -9.60 -44.04 -2.42
CA LYS A 286 -10.70 -43.15 -2.80
C LYS A 286 -10.80 -42.01 -1.79
N MET A 287 -10.79 -40.79 -2.27
CA MET A 287 -10.92 -39.59 -1.44
C MET A 287 -12.15 -38.80 -1.86
N LYS A 288 -13.01 -38.45 -0.89
CA LYS A 288 -14.12 -37.52 -1.06
C LYS A 288 -13.91 -36.30 -0.18
N VAL A 289 -13.82 -35.12 -0.79
CA VAL A 289 -13.64 -33.84 -0.10
C VAL A 289 -14.93 -33.04 -0.19
N ALA A 290 -15.48 -32.63 0.96
CA ALA A 290 -16.57 -31.66 1.05
C ALA A 290 -16.08 -30.43 1.82
N ALA A 291 -16.33 -29.21 1.31
CA ALA A 291 -15.90 -27.98 1.96
C ALA A 291 -17.08 -27.01 2.14
N LYS A 292 -17.25 -26.48 3.35
CA LYS A 292 -18.14 -25.35 3.66
C LYS A 292 -17.28 -24.13 4.01
N ARG A 293 -17.56 -22.98 3.40
CA ARG A 293 -16.85 -21.74 3.65
C ARG A 293 -17.84 -20.68 4.16
N TYR A 294 -17.45 -19.95 5.20
CA TYR A 294 -18.19 -18.83 5.79
C TYR A 294 -17.24 -17.63 5.86
N GLY A 295 -17.76 -16.40 5.87
CA GLY A 295 -16.96 -15.18 5.91
C GLY A 295 -16.99 -14.40 4.59
N GLY A 296 -16.22 -13.32 4.53
CA GLY A 296 -15.95 -12.60 3.29
C GLY A 296 -14.79 -13.28 2.58
N ILE A 297 -15.08 -14.25 1.70
CA ILE A 297 -14.09 -15.12 1.05
C ILE A 297 -13.07 -14.27 0.26
N THR A 298 -11.93 -13.89 0.87
CA THR A 298 -10.94 -13.02 0.20
C THR A 298 -9.60 -13.65 -0.12
N SER A 299 -9.49 -14.96 0.04
CA SER A 299 -8.35 -15.68 -0.49
C SER A 299 -8.68 -17.15 -0.67
N ALA A 300 -9.07 -17.53 -1.89
CA ALA A 300 -8.68 -18.84 -2.37
C ALA A 300 -7.22 -18.72 -2.86
N PRO A 301 -6.28 -19.58 -2.42
CA PRO A 301 -4.97 -19.68 -3.05
C PRO A 301 -5.21 -20.17 -4.48
N GLY A 302 -5.14 -19.25 -5.46
CA GLY A 302 -5.53 -19.54 -6.84
C GLY A 302 -5.85 -18.32 -7.70
N ALA A 303 -6.03 -17.13 -7.12
CA ALA A 303 -6.04 -15.89 -7.90
C ALA A 303 -4.60 -15.49 -8.26
N THR A 304 -3.99 -16.25 -9.17
CA THR A 304 -2.85 -15.78 -9.94
C THR A 304 -3.34 -14.59 -10.75
N ILE A 305 -2.99 -13.39 -10.31
CA ILE A 305 -3.08 -12.19 -11.14
C ILE A 305 -1.99 -12.34 -12.21
N MET A 306 -2.30 -13.06 -13.29
CA MET A 306 -1.61 -12.83 -14.56
C MET A 306 -2.27 -11.62 -15.18
N GLN A 307 -1.63 -10.46 -15.03
CA GLN A 307 -1.82 -9.35 -15.96
C GLN A 307 -1.24 -9.78 -17.31
N ARG A 308 -2.05 -9.67 -18.37
CA ARG A 308 -1.57 -9.55 -19.74
C ARG A 308 -1.57 -8.08 -20.10
#